data_AF-A0A3D1CLB2-F1
#
_entry.id   AF-A0A3D1CLB2-F1
#
_cell.length_a   1.000
_cell.length_b   1.000
_cell.length_c   1.000
_cell.angle_alpha   90.00
_cell.angle_beta   90.00
_cell.angle_gamma   90.00
#
_symmetry.space_group_name_H-M   'P 1'
#
loop_
_entity.id
_entity.type
_entity.pdbx_description
1 polymer ?
#
loop_
_entity_poly.entity_id
_entity_poly.type
_entity_poly.pdbx_seq_one_letter_code
_entity_poly.pdbx_strand_id
1 'polypeptide(L)'
;MVLIIFTREGLEAFQAEISDDISAIWHNQQLLTETEIDHFKNHGIDCVELPQMIDVENNKSTLWALEYVEKNSQDQEIMIECP
;
A
#
# COMPACT_ATOMS: atom_id res chain seq x y z
N MET A 1 -8.41 -7.07 3.86
CA MET A 1 -6.96 -6.99 4.16
C MET A 1 -6.39 -5.67 3.66
N VAL A 2 -5.40 -5.10 4.35
CA VAL A 2 -4.65 -3.95 3.85
C VAL A 2 -3.34 -4.38 3.23
N LEU A 3 -2.99 -3.81 2.10
CA LEU A 3 -1.68 -3.93 1.49
C LEU A 3 -0.90 -2.63 1.66
N ILE A 4 0.37 -2.71 2.04
CA ILE A 4 1.29 -1.58 2.07
C ILE A 4 2.36 -1.78 1.01
N ILE A 5 2.48 -0.80 0.10
CA ILE A 5 3.41 -0.82 -1.02
C ILE A 5 4.27 0.44 -1.01
N PHE A 6 5.59 0.26 -0.97
CA PHE A 6 6.53 1.38 -0.95
C PHE A 6 7.28 1.57 -2.26
N THR A 7 7.37 0.52 -3.10
CA THR A 7 8.16 0.49 -4.32
C THR A 7 7.30 0.16 -5.55
N ARG A 8 7.82 0.50 -6.73
CA ARG A 8 7.17 0.18 -8.01
C ARG A 8 7.11 -1.33 -8.25
N GLU A 9 8.16 -2.04 -7.87
CA GLU A 9 8.24 -3.50 -8.03
C GLU A 9 7.14 -4.21 -7.24
N GLY A 10 6.90 -3.83 -5.97
CA GLY A 10 5.80 -4.39 -5.18
C GLY A 10 4.42 -4.03 -5.74
N LEU A 11 4.29 -2.86 -6.37
CA LEU A 11 3.06 -2.48 -7.06
C LEU A 11 2.82 -3.34 -8.30
N GLU A 12 3.85 -3.60 -9.10
CA GLU A 12 3.76 -4.43 -10.31
C GLU A 12 3.47 -5.89 -9.95
N ALA A 13 4.11 -6.43 -8.91
CA ALA A 13 3.82 -7.75 -8.39
C ALA A 13 2.35 -7.87 -7.95
N PHE A 14 1.86 -6.87 -7.20
CA PHE A 14 0.46 -6.83 -6.81
C PHE A 14 -0.49 -6.66 -8.00
N GLN A 15 -0.16 -5.82 -8.99
CA GLN A 15 -1.01 -5.66 -10.18
C GLN A 15 -1.10 -6.95 -11.00
N ALA A 16 -0.03 -7.74 -11.04
CA ALA A 16 -0.02 -9.04 -11.70
C ALA A 16 -0.93 -10.05 -10.98
N GLU A 17 -1.05 -9.95 -9.65
CA GLU A 17 -1.85 -10.82 -8.80
C GLU A 17 -2.78 -10.02 -7.87
N ILE A 18 -3.66 -9.20 -8.46
CA ILE A 18 -4.64 -8.44 -7.67
C ILE A 18 -5.54 -9.43 -6.95
N SER A 19 -5.51 -9.38 -5.62
CA SER A 19 -6.34 -10.22 -4.76
C SER A 19 -7.60 -9.43 -4.35
N ASP A 20 -8.77 -10.05 -4.52
CA ASP A 20 -10.07 -9.54 -4.08
C ASP A 20 -10.16 -9.41 -2.54
N ASP A 21 -9.23 -10.03 -1.80
CA ASP A 21 -9.13 -9.90 -0.35
C ASP A 21 -8.53 -8.57 0.11
N ILE A 22 -7.95 -7.76 -0.81
CA ILE A 22 -7.43 -6.44 -0.49
C ILE A 22 -8.56 -5.42 -0.47
N SER A 23 -8.78 -4.83 0.70
CA SER A 23 -9.73 -3.74 0.92
C SER A 23 -9.10 -2.38 0.60
N ALA A 24 -7.81 -2.22 0.90
CA ALA A 24 -7.11 -0.94 0.75
C ALA A 24 -5.61 -1.12 0.49
N ILE A 25 -5.04 -0.18 -0.26
CA ILE A 25 -3.62 -0.08 -0.58
C ILE A 25 -3.07 1.22 0.01
N TRP A 26 -2.10 1.09 0.89
CA TRP A 26 -1.36 2.19 1.47
C TRP A 26 -0.04 2.33 0.75
N HIS A 27 0.23 3.52 0.24
CA HIS A 27 1.38 3.70 -0.63
C HIS A 27 2.15 4.99 -0.37
N ASN A 28 3.41 4.99 -0.81
CA ASN A 28 4.20 6.20 -0.83
C ASN A 28 3.57 7.26 -1.74
N GLN A 29 3.77 8.53 -1.37
CA GLN A 29 3.42 9.66 -2.22
C GLN A 29 4.11 9.51 -3.58
N GLN A 30 3.38 9.83 -4.64
CA GLN A 30 3.86 9.74 -6.02
C GLN A 30 4.19 8.32 -6.51
N LEU A 31 3.83 7.27 -5.76
CA LEU A 31 4.04 5.90 -6.21
C LEU A 31 3.03 5.54 -7.31
N LEU A 32 1.73 5.66 -7.00
CA LEU A 32 0.65 5.41 -7.94
C LEU A 32 0.32 6.65 -8.76
N THR A 33 0.00 6.43 -10.03
CA THR A 33 -0.60 7.43 -10.90
C THR A 33 -2.12 7.48 -10.73
N GLU A 34 -2.74 8.58 -11.15
CA GLU A 34 -4.20 8.73 -11.12
C GLU A 34 -4.93 7.58 -11.84
N THR A 35 -4.36 7.08 -12.94
CA THR A 35 -4.92 5.94 -13.69
C THR A 35 -4.87 4.64 -12.88
N GLU A 36 -3.79 4.40 -12.15
CA GLU A 36 -3.67 3.20 -11.29
C GLU A 36 -4.63 3.31 -10.10
N ILE A 37 -4.75 4.48 -9.50
CA ILE A 37 -5.71 4.73 -8.41
C ILE A 37 -7.14 4.47 -8.89
N ASP A 38 -7.51 4.97 -10.07
CA ASP A 38 -8.83 4.72 -10.63
C ASP A 38 -9.05 3.22 -10.93
N HIS A 39 -8.03 2.54 -11.44
CA HIS A 39 -8.07 1.10 -11.67
C HIS A 39 -8.35 0.31 -10.37
N PHE A 40 -7.65 0.61 -9.28
CA PHE A 40 -7.87 -0.04 -7.99
C PHE A 40 -9.23 0.31 -7.38
N LYS A 41 -9.65 1.57 -7.47
CA LYS A 41 -10.99 1.99 -7.01
C LYS A 41 -12.11 1.30 -7.78
N ASN A 42 -11.94 1.04 -9.09
CA ASN A 42 -12.90 0.25 -9.87
C ASN A 42 -12.99 -1.20 -9.40
N HIS A 43 -11.93 -1.74 -8.78
CA HIS A 43 -11.92 -3.06 -8.14
C HIS A 43 -12.41 -3.02 -6.68
N GLY A 44 -12.88 -1.86 -6.19
CA GLY A 44 -13.34 -1.71 -4.80
C GLY A 44 -12.20 -1.57 -3.79
N ILE A 45 -10.98 -1.28 -4.25
CA ILE A 45 -9.79 -1.14 -3.41
C ILE A 45 -9.53 0.35 -3.15
N ASP A 46 -9.47 0.73 -1.87
CA ASP A 46 -9.17 2.10 -1.47
C ASP A 46 -7.67 2.40 -1.53
N CYS A 47 -7.25 3.39 -2.33
CA CYS A 47 -5.85 3.83 -2.35
C CYS A 47 -5.64 5.00 -1.36
N VAL A 48 -4.73 4.82 -0.42
CA VAL A 48 -4.41 5.79 0.62
C VAL A 48 -2.92 6.16 0.56
N GLU A 49 -2.65 7.46 0.43
CA GLU A 49 -1.29 7.98 0.46
C GLU A 49 -0.78 8.10 1.90
N LEU A 50 0.43 7.58 2.14
CA LEU A 50 1.13 7.76 3.40
C LEU A 50 1.57 9.23 3.55
N PRO A 51 1.45 9.82 4.75
CA PRO A 51 1.75 11.24 4.96
C PRO A 51 3.25 11.55 4.92
N GLN A 52 4.11 10.53 4.96
CA GLN A 52 5.55 10.66 4.79
C GLN A 52 6.08 9.62 3.81
N MET A 53 7.20 9.93 3.16
CA MET A 53 7.89 9.00 2.26
C MET A 53 8.60 7.93 3.07
N ILE A 54 8.27 6.67 2.80
CA ILE A 54 8.84 5.50 3.45
C ILE A 54 9.97 4.95 2.59
N ASP A 55 11.15 5.01 3.16
CA ASP A 55 12.33 4.37 2.60
C ASP A 55 12.40 2.92 3.09
N VAL A 56 12.28 1.95 2.19
CA VAL A 56 12.29 0.51 2.52
C VAL A 56 13.64 0.03 3.03
N GLU A 57 14.74 0.69 2.66
CA GLU A 57 16.08 0.39 3.18
C GLU A 57 16.21 0.89 4.63
N ASN A 58 15.37 1.84 5.04
CA ASN A 58 15.29 2.33 6.40
C ASN A 58 14.20 1.62 7.21
N ASN A 59 14.61 0.61 7.96
CA ASN A 59 13.74 -0.14 8.89
C ASN A 59 12.87 0.75 9.79
N LYS A 60 13.35 1.92 10.22
CA LYS A 60 12.53 2.82 11.06
C LYS A 60 11.35 3.41 10.30
N SER A 61 11.53 3.71 9.02
CA SER A 61 10.48 4.22 8.15
C SER A 61 9.43 3.13 7.90
N THR A 62 9.86 1.91 7.58
CA THR A 62 8.96 0.77 7.37
C THR A 62 8.14 0.45 8.62
N LEU A 63 8.78 0.44 9.80
CA LEU A 63 8.09 0.25 11.09
C LEU A 63 7.08 1.35 11.38
N TRP A 64 7.44 2.60 11.09
CA TRP A 64 6.51 3.72 11.26
C TRP A 64 5.27 3.57 10.37
N ALA A 65 5.45 3.13 9.12
CA ALA A 65 4.36 2.92 8.18
C ALA A 65 3.40 1.84 8.67
N LEU A 66 3.95 0.73 9.17
CA LEU A 66 3.17 -0.33 9.80
C LEU A 66 2.33 0.17 10.96
N GLU A 67 2.98 0.82 11.94
CA GLU A 67 2.27 1.37 13.09
C GLU A 67 1.20 2.39 12.70
N TYR A 68 1.47 3.17 11.65
CA TYR A 68 0.52 4.14 11.13
C TYR A 68 -0.70 3.46 10.51
N VAL A 69 -0.49 2.47 9.65
CA VAL A 69 -1.58 1.71 9.02
C VAL A 69 -2.36 0.94 10.07
N GLU A 70 -1.71 0.28 11.03
CA GLU A 70 -2.41 -0.42 12.13
C GLU A 70 -3.31 0.52 12.95
N LYS A 71 -2.90 1.76 13.17
CA LYS A 71 -3.68 2.73 13.97
C LYS A 71 -4.81 3.38 13.17
N ASN A 72 -4.68 3.49 11.85
CA ASN A 72 -5.62 4.22 11.00
C ASN A 72 -6.48 3.32 10.11
N SER A 73 -6.13 2.05 10.00
CA SER A 73 -6.92 1.03 9.31
C SER A 73 -7.94 0.41 10.26
N GLN A 74 -9.11 0.04 9.72
CA GLN A 74 -10.09 -0.78 10.42
C GLN A 74 -9.84 -2.30 10.23
N ASP A 75 -9.09 -2.66 9.19
CA ASP A 75 -8.71 -4.04 8.88
C ASP A 75 -7.56 -4.48 9.80
N GLN A 76 -7.68 -5.68 10.36
CA GLN A 76 -6.69 -6.28 11.28
C GLN A 76 -5.54 -7.01 10.58
N GLU A 77 -5.67 -7.30 9.28
CA GLU A 77 -4.64 -7.99 8.49
C GLU A 77 -3.92 -7.00 7.57
N ILE A 78 -2.60 -6.94 7.74
CA ILE A 78 -1.70 -6.07 6.97
C ILE A 78 -0.67 -6.93 6.26
N MET A 79 -0.60 -6.79 4.94
CA MET A 79 0.41 -7.37 4.09
C MET A 79 1.39 -6.28 3.63
N ILE A 80 2.68 -6.58 3.61
CA ILE A 80 3.72 -5.67 3.13
C ILE A 80 4.44 -6.34 1.97
N GLU A 81 4.46 -5.67 0.83
CA GLU A 81 5.31 -6.06 -0.30
C GLU A 81 6.62 -5.27 -0.20
N CYS A 82 7.71 -5.96 0.16
CA CYS A 82 9.07 -5.45 0.12
C CYS A 82 9.90 -6.27 -0.88
N PRO A 83 10.71 -5.63 -1.75
CA PRO A 83 11.65 -6.32 -2.63
C PRO A 83 12.82 -6.97 -1.85
#